data_AF-J8ZQD5-F1
#
_entry.id   AF-J8ZQD5-F1
#
_cell.length_a   1.000
_cell.length_b   1.000
_cell.length_c   1.000
_cell.angle_alpha   90.00
_cell.angle_beta   90.00
_cell.angle_gamma   90.00
#
_symmetry.space_group_name_H-M   'P 1'
#
loop_
_entity.id
_entity.type
_entity.pdbx_description
1 polymer ?
#
loop_
_entity_poly.entity_id
_entity_poly.type
_entity_poly.pdbx_seq_one_letter_code
_entity_poly.pdbx_strand_id
1 'polypeptide(L)'
;MDDSWDEVEEFDEQFIIPESKIKQNKNKRLKILNSLLQVIKEILDIELIKEYFDVLDVKDEQIIQNIVVLVKKHLQTFYKIKYDLNSHNIVLFLVLNVIKPNSCRLLIGIDEKRAEVSFLEVSNGNIFRDPNISQKFQNKTFSNKFVVSIDFLFNIKDHTITNSTQSMNLIFFAKNILENSIEPMKENFRKLLYEKLKSMKILDEKLTFEEYVNNMLLIKENCPFEKFDSKKLNEIPQSKNKLKIHPNFVMETLLNKRFIVFPKRQIAGYFKGEPIYQRKNVKQLYTINQLKKMGKIIKNSEKHPYRILPAKENSGEKVFLYAPWQVEDIRISSLNELIKQKKENKHKYADYFHENHIPVDSFYSSDPLSFDVCKMLRLPVIEVVTRFFRKTPIVEGVFIEIKNREIFQLFLMNYKYSVYIDEKTEMLEKTISLWLKVIKKTKKYIKIRQEIGFDESETEGNFI
;
A
#
# COMPACT_ATOMS: atom_id res chain seq x y z
N MET A 1 -41.76 -6.96 -53.87
CA MET A 1 -41.08 -6.06 -54.80
C MET A 1 -40.26 -5.11 -53.96
N ASP A 2 -39.08 -5.62 -53.67
CA ASP A 2 -37.80 -5.01 -53.96
C ASP A 2 -37.38 -3.78 -53.15
N ASP A 3 -36.37 -4.06 -52.32
CA ASP A 3 -35.05 -3.45 -52.35
C ASP A 3 -34.95 -1.97 -51.99
N SER A 4 -34.45 -1.67 -50.81
CA SER A 4 -33.00 -1.75 -50.55
C SER A 4 -32.68 -1.00 -49.26
N TRP A 5 -32.00 -1.71 -48.36
CA TRP A 5 -31.13 -1.11 -47.39
C TRP A 5 -29.93 -0.56 -48.15
N ASP A 6 -29.61 0.74 -48.01
CA ASP A 6 -28.25 1.30 -48.13
C ASP A 6 -28.32 2.83 -47.95
N GLU A 7 -28.27 3.29 -46.70
CA GLU A 7 -27.64 4.58 -46.38
C GLU A 7 -26.66 4.31 -45.23
N VAL A 8 -25.50 3.80 -45.65
CA VAL A 8 -24.28 3.78 -44.85
C VAL A 8 -23.86 5.23 -44.64
N GLU A 9 -23.66 5.60 -43.37
CA GLU A 9 -23.10 6.89 -42.97
C GLU A 9 -21.75 7.12 -43.69
N GLU A 10 -21.69 8.14 -44.55
CA GLU A 10 -20.44 8.75 -45.00
C GLU A 10 -19.77 9.44 -43.80
N PHE A 11 -18.95 8.69 -43.08
CA PHE A 11 -17.91 9.25 -42.21
C PHE A 11 -16.61 8.52 -42.52
N ASP A 12 -15.92 8.93 -43.57
CA ASP A 12 -14.48 8.71 -43.71
C ASP A 12 -13.90 9.62 -44.79
N GLU A 13 -13.67 10.89 -44.46
CA GLU A 13 -12.61 11.66 -45.11
C GLU A 13 -11.90 12.58 -44.09
N GLN A 14 -10.66 12.18 -43.80
CA GLN A 14 -9.49 13.04 -43.58
C GLN A 14 -9.18 13.54 -42.15
N PHE A 15 -8.73 12.62 -41.29
CA PHE A 15 -7.51 12.87 -40.51
C PHE A 15 -6.31 12.31 -41.28
N ILE A 16 -5.93 12.96 -42.38
CA ILE A 16 -4.61 12.73 -42.99
C ILE A 16 -3.60 13.39 -42.05
N ILE A 17 -3.02 12.59 -41.14
CA ILE A 17 -1.82 13.02 -40.42
C ILE A 17 -0.77 13.27 -41.50
N PRO A 18 -0.20 14.50 -41.61
CA PRO A 18 0.78 14.81 -42.64
C PRO A 18 1.89 13.76 -42.64
N GLU A 19 2.26 13.21 -43.80
CA GLU A 19 3.34 12.23 -43.90
C GLU A 19 4.63 12.72 -43.23
N SER A 20 4.83 14.04 -43.17
CA SER A 20 5.94 14.68 -42.45
C SER A 20 5.89 14.47 -40.93
N LYS A 21 4.71 14.52 -40.31
CA LYS A 21 4.50 14.18 -38.88
C LYS A 21 4.63 12.67 -38.63
N ILE A 22 4.18 11.83 -39.56
CA ILE A 22 4.35 10.37 -39.48
C ILE A 22 5.83 10.00 -39.60
N LYS A 23 6.56 10.57 -40.56
CA LYS A 23 8.02 10.36 -40.76
C LYS A 23 8.85 10.90 -39.58
N GLN A 24 8.50 12.07 -39.02
CA GLN A 24 9.14 12.59 -37.81
C GLN A 24 8.90 11.70 -36.59
N ASN A 25 7.68 11.19 -36.39
CA ASN A 25 7.40 10.22 -35.32
C ASN A 25 8.11 8.88 -35.55
N LYS A 26 8.27 8.46 -36.80
CA LYS A 26 8.96 7.22 -37.17
C LYS A 26 10.46 7.31 -36.87
N ASN A 27 11.13 8.40 -37.25
CA ASN A 27 12.54 8.62 -36.93
C ASN A 27 12.79 8.79 -35.43
N LYS A 28 11.89 9.48 -34.72
CA LYS A 28 11.98 9.63 -33.26
C LYS A 28 11.77 8.28 -32.55
N ARG A 29 10.80 7.46 -33.00
CA ARG A 29 10.60 6.09 -32.52
C ARG A 29 11.81 5.21 -32.82
N LEU A 30 12.37 5.24 -34.03
CA LEU A 30 13.54 4.45 -34.41
C LEU A 30 14.76 4.83 -33.56
N LYS A 31 14.96 6.12 -33.29
CA LYS A 31 16.03 6.61 -32.40
C LYS A 31 15.84 6.13 -30.96
N ILE A 32 14.61 6.16 -30.44
CA ILE A 32 14.28 5.63 -29.11
C ILE A 32 14.47 4.10 -29.08
N LEU A 33 14.04 3.38 -30.13
CA LEU A 33 14.15 1.93 -30.26
C LEU A 33 15.62 1.49 -30.31
N ASN A 34 16.45 2.18 -31.09
CA ASN A 34 17.89 1.93 -31.18
C ASN A 34 18.60 2.26 -29.86
N SER A 35 18.19 3.32 -29.17
CA SER A 35 18.72 3.65 -27.84
C SER A 35 18.34 2.58 -26.81
N LEU A 36 17.10 2.07 -26.86
CA LEU A 36 16.66 0.97 -26.01
C LEU A 36 17.35 -0.35 -26.35
N LEU A 37 17.62 -0.62 -27.62
CA LEU A 37 18.35 -1.80 -28.07
C LEU A 37 19.80 -1.80 -27.59
N GLN A 38 20.44 -0.63 -27.61
CA GLN A 38 21.76 -0.45 -27.02
C GLN A 38 21.74 -0.73 -25.51
N VAL A 39 20.70 -0.29 -24.80
CA VAL A 39 20.48 -0.59 -23.37
C VAL A 39 20.27 -2.09 -23.11
N ILE A 40 19.51 -2.79 -23.97
CA ILE A 40 19.34 -4.24 -23.86
C ILE A 40 20.68 -4.95 -24.06
N LYS A 41 21.47 -4.51 -25.05
CA LYS A 41 22.78 -5.08 -25.37
C LYS A 41 23.77 -4.91 -24.21
N GLU A 42 23.78 -3.75 -23.57
CA GLU A 42 24.65 -3.46 -22.40
C GLU A 42 24.20 -4.16 -21.11
N ILE A 43 22.89 -4.40 -20.95
CA ILE A 43 22.34 -5.02 -19.74
C ILE A 43 22.41 -6.54 -19.80
N LEU A 44 22.20 -7.15 -20.96
CA LEU A 44 22.07 -8.60 -21.04
C LEU A 44 23.39 -9.35 -21.20
N ASP A 45 24.49 -8.70 -21.57
CA ASP A 45 25.81 -9.31 -21.77
C ASP A 45 25.75 -10.68 -22.48
N ILE A 46 24.95 -10.76 -23.55
CA ILE A 46 24.64 -12.01 -24.24
C ILE A 46 25.14 -11.98 -25.67
N GLU A 47 26.12 -12.84 -25.96
CA GLU A 47 26.63 -13.11 -27.30
C GLU A 47 25.55 -13.63 -28.27
N LEU A 48 24.47 -14.26 -27.78
CA LEU A 48 23.33 -14.70 -28.63
C LEU A 48 22.60 -13.54 -29.34
N ILE A 49 22.75 -12.29 -28.88
CA ILE A 49 22.14 -11.15 -29.55
C ILE A 49 22.88 -10.84 -30.86
N LYS A 50 24.18 -11.14 -30.98
CA LYS A 50 24.93 -10.90 -32.23
C LYS A 50 24.41 -11.77 -33.39
N GLU A 51 24.15 -13.05 -33.14
CA GLU A 51 23.65 -13.99 -34.17
C GLU A 51 22.30 -13.61 -34.79
N TYR A 52 21.42 -12.94 -34.03
CA TYR A 52 20.11 -12.50 -34.53
C TYR A 52 20.16 -11.13 -35.25
N PHE A 53 21.22 -10.36 -35.07
CA PHE A 53 21.27 -8.95 -35.45
C PHE A 53 22.23 -8.64 -36.60
N ASP A 54 23.12 -9.56 -36.99
CA ASP A 54 24.02 -9.37 -38.13
C ASP A 54 23.32 -9.48 -39.52
N VAL A 55 21.98 -9.57 -39.57
CA VAL A 55 21.21 -9.74 -40.82
C VAL A 55 20.11 -8.68 -41.05
N LEU A 56 20.09 -7.57 -40.31
CA LEU A 56 18.91 -6.69 -40.35
C LEU A 56 18.92 -5.64 -41.46
N ASP A 57 18.51 -6.10 -42.65
CA ASP A 57 17.88 -5.28 -43.70
C ASP A 57 16.38 -5.66 -43.81
N VAL A 58 15.67 -5.63 -42.67
CA VAL A 58 14.29 -6.14 -42.54
C VAL A 58 13.35 -5.10 -41.94
N LYS A 59 12.09 -5.06 -42.43
CA LYS A 59 11.02 -4.14 -42.04
C LYS A 59 10.83 -4.05 -40.51
N ASP A 60 10.58 -2.83 -40.02
CA ASP A 60 10.45 -2.44 -38.59
C ASP A 60 9.61 -3.41 -37.72
N GLU A 61 8.52 -3.96 -38.25
CA GLU A 61 7.62 -4.86 -37.50
C GLU A 61 8.21 -6.24 -37.22
N GLN A 62 9.00 -6.79 -38.15
CA GLN A 62 9.62 -8.10 -37.98
C GLN A 62 10.72 -8.04 -36.92
N ILE A 63 11.48 -6.93 -36.91
CA ILE A 63 12.51 -6.64 -35.90
C ILE A 63 11.86 -6.55 -34.51
N ILE A 64 10.76 -5.80 -34.39
CA ILE A 64 9.99 -5.69 -33.15
C ILE A 64 9.49 -7.06 -32.67
N GLN A 65 8.95 -7.89 -33.57
CA GLN A 65 8.48 -9.23 -33.21
C GLN A 65 9.63 -10.13 -32.72
N ASN A 66 10.78 -10.11 -33.40
CA ASN A 66 11.95 -10.88 -33.01
C ASN A 66 12.50 -10.44 -31.65
N ILE A 67 12.57 -9.13 -31.38
CA ILE A 67 12.97 -8.59 -30.07
C ILE A 67 11.99 -9.05 -28.98
N VAL A 68 10.68 -8.95 -29.23
CA VAL A 68 9.66 -9.39 -28.27
C VAL A 68 9.80 -10.88 -27.95
N VAL A 69 10.01 -11.73 -28.95
CA VAL A 69 10.22 -13.18 -28.76
C VAL A 69 11.49 -13.44 -27.95
N LEU A 70 12.60 -12.77 -28.27
CA LEU A 70 13.89 -12.93 -27.60
C LEU A 70 13.81 -12.51 -26.13
N VAL A 71 13.22 -11.34 -25.86
CA VAL A 71 13.03 -10.81 -24.50
C VAL A 71 12.09 -11.72 -23.69
N LYS A 72 10.98 -12.20 -24.29
CA LYS A 72 10.08 -13.18 -23.65
C LYS A 72 10.82 -14.47 -23.28
N LYS A 73 11.61 -15.03 -24.19
CA LYS A 73 12.40 -16.27 -23.97
C LYS A 73 13.42 -16.08 -22.85
N HIS A 74 14.08 -14.93 -22.80
CA HIS A 74 15.07 -14.63 -21.77
C HIS A 74 14.42 -14.49 -20.38
N LEU A 75 13.32 -13.75 -20.26
CA LEU A 75 12.59 -13.60 -19.00
C LEU A 75 12.09 -14.96 -18.49
N GLN A 76 11.52 -15.79 -19.36
CA GLN A 76 11.07 -17.14 -19.01
C GLN A 76 12.20 -18.06 -18.51
N THR A 77 13.43 -17.87 -18.99
CA THR A 77 14.59 -18.69 -18.61
C THR A 77 15.14 -18.25 -17.24
N PHE A 78 15.19 -16.94 -16.97
CA PHE A 78 15.72 -16.39 -15.71
C PHE A 78 14.82 -16.67 -14.49
N TYR A 79 13.50 -16.56 -14.66
CA TYR A 79 12.55 -16.77 -13.55
C TYR A 79 12.42 -18.23 -13.09
N LYS A 80 13.04 -19.19 -13.80
CA LYS A 80 13.17 -20.57 -13.30
C LYS A 80 14.25 -20.72 -12.22
N ILE A 81 15.17 -19.77 -12.07
CA ILE A 81 16.45 -20.02 -11.39
C ILE A 81 16.58 -19.33 -10.02
N LYS A 82 15.90 -18.21 -9.73
CA LYS A 82 15.92 -17.58 -8.39
C LYS A 82 14.77 -16.57 -8.20
N TYR A 83 14.37 -16.36 -6.94
CA TYR A 83 13.32 -15.43 -6.49
C TYR A 83 13.60 -13.94 -6.72
N ASP A 84 14.70 -13.59 -7.37
CA ASP A 84 15.14 -12.21 -7.45
C ASP A 84 14.53 -11.53 -8.68
N LEU A 85 13.67 -10.53 -8.44
CA LEU A 85 13.23 -9.58 -9.45
C LEU A 85 14.41 -8.63 -9.74
N ASN A 86 15.43 -9.16 -10.39
CA ASN A 86 16.61 -8.39 -10.76
C ASN A 86 16.20 -7.20 -11.63
N SER A 87 16.89 -6.08 -11.43
CA SER A 87 16.77 -4.83 -12.21
C SER A 87 16.73 -5.07 -13.73
N HIS A 88 17.42 -6.10 -14.21
CA HIS A 88 17.48 -6.55 -15.60
C HIS A 88 16.11 -6.97 -16.15
N ASN A 89 15.32 -7.74 -15.38
CA ASN A 89 14.01 -8.21 -15.81
C ASN A 89 13.00 -7.06 -15.93
N ILE A 90 13.16 -6.05 -15.06
CA ILE A 90 12.33 -4.85 -15.08
C ILE A 90 12.68 -3.97 -16.28
N VAL A 91 13.97 -3.85 -16.63
CA VAL A 91 14.39 -3.13 -17.84
C VAL A 91 13.91 -3.84 -19.11
N LEU A 92 13.93 -5.17 -19.14
CA LEU A 92 13.35 -5.93 -20.25
C LEU A 92 11.83 -5.75 -20.36
N PHE A 93 11.11 -5.69 -19.25
CA PHE A 93 9.69 -5.35 -19.24
C PHE A 93 9.43 -3.92 -19.75
N LEU A 94 10.28 -2.95 -19.39
CA LEU A 94 10.21 -1.58 -19.89
C LEU A 94 10.39 -1.52 -21.40
N VAL A 95 11.40 -2.20 -21.92
CA VAL A 95 11.65 -2.33 -23.35
C VAL A 95 10.41 -2.87 -24.07
N LEU A 96 9.81 -3.95 -23.56
CA LEU A 96 8.60 -4.52 -24.15
C LEU A 96 7.44 -3.51 -24.19
N ASN A 97 7.27 -2.71 -23.14
CA ASN A 97 6.21 -1.70 -23.09
C ASN A 97 6.47 -0.48 -23.97
N VAL A 98 7.73 -0.08 -24.16
CA VAL A 98 8.05 1.00 -25.10
C VAL A 98 7.86 0.54 -26.55
N ILE A 99 8.17 -0.73 -26.83
CA ILE A 99 8.02 -1.31 -28.17
C ILE A 99 6.53 -1.54 -28.50
N LYS A 100 5.73 -2.00 -27.54
CA LYS A 100 4.29 -2.22 -27.72
C LYS A 100 3.46 -1.55 -26.60
N PRO A 101 3.34 -0.21 -26.59
CA PRO A 101 2.55 0.50 -25.58
C PRO A 101 1.11 -0.03 -25.58
N ASN A 102 0.57 -0.30 -24.38
CA ASN A 102 -0.79 -0.82 -24.11
C ASN A 102 -1.07 -2.30 -24.35
N SER A 103 -0.10 -3.06 -24.88
CA SER A 103 -0.34 -4.47 -25.19
C SER A 103 0.05 -5.42 -24.05
N CYS A 104 0.98 -5.03 -23.16
CA CYS A 104 1.63 -5.96 -22.25
C CYS A 104 1.32 -5.65 -20.77
N ARG A 105 0.91 -6.65 -20.00
CA ARG A 105 0.90 -6.64 -18.53
C ARG A 105 1.82 -7.74 -18.00
N LEU A 106 2.67 -7.39 -17.04
CA LEU A 106 3.48 -8.36 -16.33
C LEU A 106 2.64 -8.96 -15.21
N LEU A 107 2.17 -10.19 -15.38
CA LEU A 107 1.53 -10.93 -14.31
C LEU A 107 2.58 -11.62 -13.45
N ILE A 108 2.67 -11.22 -12.20
CA ILE A 108 3.50 -11.87 -11.19
C ILE A 108 2.56 -12.71 -10.32
N GLY A 109 2.66 -14.03 -10.46
CA GLY A 109 2.04 -15.00 -9.58
C GLY A 109 2.98 -15.32 -8.43
N ILE A 110 2.63 -14.95 -7.20
CA ILE A 110 3.44 -15.25 -6.01
C ILE A 110 2.72 -16.33 -5.20
N ASP A 111 3.47 -17.37 -4.83
CA ASP A 111 3.10 -18.40 -3.86
C ASP A 111 4.19 -18.47 -2.76
N GLU A 112 3.92 -19.13 -1.64
CA GLU A 112 4.82 -19.30 -0.48
C GLU A 112 6.20 -19.86 -0.87
N LYS A 113 6.27 -20.57 -2.01
CA LYS A 113 7.47 -21.29 -2.46
C LYS A 113 7.95 -20.94 -3.87
N ARG A 114 7.36 -19.97 -4.58
CA ARG A 114 7.80 -19.53 -5.92
C ARG A 114 7.17 -18.19 -6.32
N ALA A 115 7.91 -17.39 -7.07
CA ALA A 115 7.34 -16.30 -7.89
C ALA A 115 7.42 -16.71 -9.36
N GLU A 116 6.28 -16.76 -10.04
CA GLU A 116 6.19 -17.00 -11.49
C GLU A 116 5.80 -15.71 -12.20
N VAL A 117 6.55 -15.33 -13.23
CA VAL A 117 6.26 -14.15 -14.02
C VAL A 117 5.77 -14.56 -15.40
N SER A 118 4.63 -14.01 -15.82
CA SER A 118 3.99 -14.28 -17.10
C SER A 118 3.59 -12.97 -17.80
N PHE A 119 3.61 -12.98 -19.12
CA PHE A 119 3.23 -11.83 -19.94
C PHE A 119 1.81 -12.04 -20.44
N LEU A 120 0.94 -11.07 -20.20
CA LEU A 120 -0.34 -10.99 -20.90
C LEU A 120 -0.20 -10.02 -22.06
N GLU A 121 -0.54 -10.48 -23.26
CA GLU A 121 -0.64 -9.63 -24.44
C GLU A 121 -2.11 -9.42 -24.80
N VAL A 122 -2.52 -8.18 -25.03
CA VAL A 122 -3.82 -7.87 -25.64
C VAL A 122 -3.61 -7.63 -27.12
N SER A 123 -4.28 -8.42 -27.95
CA SER A 123 -4.44 -8.12 -29.37
C SER A 123 -5.92 -8.19 -29.73
N ASN A 124 -6.39 -7.19 -30.48
CA ASN A 124 -7.78 -7.08 -30.95
C ASN A 124 -8.85 -7.18 -29.84
N GLY A 125 -8.59 -6.56 -28.67
CA GLY A 125 -9.51 -6.56 -27.53
C GLY A 125 -9.60 -7.88 -26.75
N ASN A 126 -8.89 -8.92 -27.19
CA ASN A 126 -8.81 -10.21 -26.52
C ASN A 126 -7.48 -10.35 -25.76
N ILE A 127 -7.55 -10.83 -24.52
CA ILE A 127 -6.36 -11.17 -23.74
C ILE A 127 -5.85 -12.51 -24.23
N PHE A 128 -4.75 -12.50 -24.98
CA PHE A 128 -4.03 -13.72 -25.34
C PHE A 128 -3.19 -14.15 -24.14
N ARG A 129 -3.63 -15.24 -23.50
CA ARG A 129 -2.78 -16.00 -22.59
C ARG A 129 -1.90 -16.89 -23.45
N ASP A 130 -0.60 -16.87 -23.23
CA ASP A 130 0.29 -17.90 -23.77
C ASP A 130 -0.31 -19.28 -23.43
N PRO A 131 -0.71 -20.10 -24.42
CA PRO A 131 -1.44 -21.35 -24.17
C PRO A 131 -0.65 -22.32 -23.30
N ASN A 132 0.69 -22.29 -23.37
CA ASN A 132 1.57 -23.10 -22.53
C ASN A 132 1.59 -22.66 -21.06
N ILE A 133 1.27 -21.40 -20.81
CA ILE A 133 1.18 -20.80 -19.47
C ILE A 133 -0.24 -20.97 -18.92
N SER A 134 -1.28 -20.80 -19.75
CA SER A 134 -2.68 -20.99 -19.35
C SER A 134 -2.93 -22.41 -18.82
N GLN A 135 -2.39 -23.44 -19.46
CA GLN A 135 -2.49 -24.83 -18.96
C GLN A 135 -1.72 -25.04 -17.64
N LYS A 136 -0.54 -24.41 -17.46
CA LYS A 136 0.25 -24.49 -16.21
C LYS A 136 -0.39 -23.74 -15.04
N PHE A 137 -1.05 -22.61 -15.29
CA PHE A 137 -1.78 -21.85 -14.27
C PHE A 137 -3.17 -22.43 -13.96
N GLN A 138 -3.78 -23.18 -14.89
CA GLN A 138 -5.06 -23.87 -14.68
C GLN A 138 -4.90 -25.23 -13.98
N ASN A 139 -3.72 -25.85 -14.05
CA ASN A 139 -3.45 -27.11 -13.35
C ASN A 139 -3.35 -26.90 -11.82
N LYS A 140 -4.04 -27.77 -11.07
CA LYS A 140 -4.39 -27.71 -9.63
C LYS A 140 -3.26 -27.51 -8.61
N THR A 141 -1.99 -27.42 -8.99
CA THR A 141 -0.85 -27.40 -8.05
C THR A 141 -0.52 -26.03 -7.45
N PHE A 142 -1.26 -24.98 -7.78
CA PHE A 142 -0.99 -23.61 -7.32
C PHE A 142 -2.21 -22.98 -6.62
N SER A 143 -2.58 -23.50 -5.46
CA SER A 143 -3.82 -23.11 -4.77
C SER A 143 -3.80 -21.70 -4.15
N ASN A 144 -2.63 -21.09 -3.94
CA ASN A 144 -2.47 -19.82 -3.23
C ASN A 144 -1.74 -18.75 -4.08
N LYS A 145 -2.31 -18.34 -5.21
CA LYS A 145 -1.68 -17.34 -6.09
C LYS A 145 -2.14 -15.91 -5.76
N PHE A 146 -1.19 -15.07 -5.37
CA PHE A 146 -1.32 -13.62 -5.48
C PHE A 146 -0.97 -13.24 -6.92
N VAL A 147 -1.88 -12.58 -7.64
CA VAL A 147 -1.69 -12.23 -9.05
C VAL A 147 -1.66 -10.73 -9.15
N VAL A 148 -0.46 -10.17 -9.37
CA VAL A 148 -0.27 -8.74 -9.56
C VAL A 148 0.00 -8.48 -11.02
N SER A 149 -0.61 -7.45 -11.59
CA SER A 149 -0.07 -6.85 -12.81
C SER A 149 0.76 -5.62 -12.48
N ILE A 150 1.88 -5.50 -13.16
CA ILE A 150 2.59 -4.24 -13.29
C ILE A 150 2.24 -3.70 -14.68
N ASP A 151 1.71 -2.48 -14.74
CA ASP A 151 1.54 -1.77 -16.00
C ASP A 151 2.84 -1.04 -16.39
N PHE A 152 2.86 -0.44 -17.57
CA PHE A 152 4.03 0.30 -18.08
C PHE A 152 4.38 1.56 -17.25
N LEU A 153 3.46 2.02 -16.39
CA LEU A 153 3.66 3.11 -15.43
C LEU A 153 4.12 2.61 -14.05
N PHE A 154 4.38 1.31 -13.91
CA PHE A 154 4.65 0.66 -12.62
C PHE A 154 3.51 0.77 -11.62
N ASN A 155 2.29 1.06 -12.08
CA ASN A 155 1.14 0.87 -11.24
C ASN A 155 0.94 -0.62 -11.07
N ILE A 156 0.89 -0.99 -9.80
CA ILE A 156 0.65 -2.35 -9.38
C ILE A 156 -0.84 -2.49 -9.18
N LYS A 157 -1.45 -3.31 -10.02
CA LYS A 157 -2.86 -3.68 -9.88
C LYS A 157 -2.95 -5.11 -9.39
N ASP A 158 -3.61 -5.28 -8.25
CA ASP A 158 -3.94 -6.59 -7.73
C ASP A 158 -5.07 -7.20 -8.57
N HIS A 159 -4.76 -8.27 -9.29
CA HIS A 159 -5.70 -9.09 -10.05
C HIS A 159 -6.07 -10.38 -9.34
N THR A 160 -5.63 -10.58 -8.10
CA THR A 160 -5.91 -11.77 -7.30
C THR A 160 -7.41 -12.01 -7.26
N ILE A 161 -8.23 -10.98 -7.06
CA ILE A 161 -9.70 -11.11 -7.04
C ILE A 161 -10.28 -11.59 -8.39
N THR A 162 -9.71 -11.11 -9.50
CA THR A 162 -10.19 -11.44 -10.85
C THR A 162 -9.76 -12.83 -11.32
N ASN A 163 -8.67 -13.36 -10.77
CA ASN A 163 -8.03 -14.60 -11.22
C ASN A 163 -8.04 -15.73 -10.17
N SER A 164 -8.24 -15.43 -8.89
CA SER A 164 -8.31 -16.43 -7.84
C SER A 164 -9.76 -16.88 -7.62
N THR A 165 -9.93 -18.18 -7.45
CA THR A 165 -11.20 -18.79 -7.04
C THR A 165 -11.30 -18.94 -5.53
N GLN A 166 -10.30 -18.49 -4.75
CA GLN A 166 -10.17 -18.76 -3.32
C GLN A 166 -9.85 -17.53 -2.45
N SER A 167 -10.18 -17.69 -1.16
CA SER A 167 -10.39 -16.79 -0.02
C SER A 167 -9.79 -15.37 0.05
N MET A 168 -10.57 -14.47 0.68
CA MET A 168 -10.24 -13.06 1.01
C MET A 168 -9.08 -12.84 1.99
N ASN A 169 -8.63 -13.87 2.72
CA ASN A 169 -7.56 -13.70 3.71
C ASN A 169 -6.19 -13.50 3.03
N LEU A 170 -5.99 -14.10 1.85
CA LEU A 170 -4.81 -13.84 1.01
C LEU A 170 -4.81 -12.41 0.45
N ILE A 171 -5.98 -11.83 0.16
CA ILE A 171 -6.12 -10.46 -0.35
C ILE A 171 -5.67 -9.43 0.70
N PHE A 172 -6.10 -9.57 1.95
CA PHE A 172 -5.69 -8.64 3.03
C PHE A 172 -4.20 -8.77 3.36
N PHE A 173 -3.70 -10.00 3.42
CA PHE A 173 -2.28 -10.27 3.68
C PHE A 173 -1.41 -9.67 2.58
N ALA A 174 -1.77 -9.91 1.32
CA ALA A 174 -0.97 -9.47 0.21
C ALA A 174 -1.18 -7.99 -0.15
N LYS A 175 -2.34 -7.39 0.11
CA LYS A 175 -2.51 -5.93 0.09
C LYS A 175 -1.61 -5.24 1.12
N ASN A 176 -1.52 -5.77 2.34
CA ASN A 176 -0.59 -5.25 3.36
C ASN A 176 0.88 -5.47 2.97
N ILE A 177 1.24 -6.60 2.34
CA ILE A 177 2.60 -6.81 1.82
C ILE A 177 2.89 -5.87 0.66
N LEU A 178 1.96 -5.68 -0.27
CA LEU A 178 2.07 -4.75 -1.39
C LEU A 178 2.29 -3.31 -0.91
N GLU A 179 1.43 -2.83 -0.03
CA GLU A 179 1.47 -1.43 0.44
C GLU A 179 2.74 -1.15 1.27
N ASN A 180 3.19 -2.10 2.10
CA ASN A 180 4.37 -1.89 2.94
C ASN A 180 5.70 -2.21 2.24
N SER A 181 5.73 -3.14 1.30
CA SER A 181 6.98 -3.59 0.66
C SER A 181 7.23 -2.90 -0.67
N ILE A 182 6.16 -2.55 -1.42
CA ILE A 182 6.31 -2.12 -2.80
C ILE A 182 6.27 -0.60 -2.96
N GLU A 183 5.64 0.16 -2.07
CA GLU A 183 5.69 1.62 -2.20
C GLU A 183 7.10 2.22 -2.02
N PRO A 184 7.92 1.73 -1.07
CA PRO A 184 9.34 2.06 -1.04
C PRO A 184 10.09 1.59 -2.29
N MET A 185 9.70 0.44 -2.85
CA MET A 185 10.31 -0.12 -4.06
C MET A 185 9.95 0.70 -5.31
N LYS A 186 8.71 1.18 -5.44
CA LYS A 186 8.25 2.09 -6.52
C LYS A 186 9.04 3.39 -6.48
N GLU A 187 9.24 3.95 -5.31
CA GLU A 187 9.97 5.21 -5.15
C GLU A 187 11.46 5.06 -5.48
N ASN A 188 12.10 4.02 -4.95
CA ASN A 188 13.49 3.68 -5.30
C ASN A 188 13.65 3.37 -6.79
N PHE A 189 12.67 2.68 -7.37
CA PHE A 189 12.67 2.33 -8.77
C PHE A 189 12.46 3.56 -9.68
N ARG A 190 11.51 4.44 -9.34
CA ARG A 190 11.30 5.73 -10.04
C ARG A 190 12.59 6.54 -10.10
N LYS A 191 13.30 6.63 -8.97
CA LYS A 191 14.61 7.29 -8.88
C LYS A 191 15.66 6.62 -9.78
N LEU A 192 15.80 5.29 -9.71
CA LEU A 192 16.76 4.54 -10.54
C LEU A 192 16.49 4.69 -12.05
N LEU A 193 15.21 4.61 -12.44
CA LEU A 193 14.80 4.77 -13.83
C LEU A 193 15.06 6.19 -14.33
N TYR A 194 14.73 7.20 -13.53
CA TYR A 194 15.00 8.61 -13.86
C TYR A 194 16.50 8.85 -14.06
N GLU A 195 17.33 8.39 -13.12
CA GLU A 195 18.79 8.52 -13.22
C GLU A 195 19.36 7.84 -14.47
N LYS A 196 18.87 6.64 -14.82
CA LYS A 196 19.29 5.95 -16.06
C LYS A 196 18.79 6.65 -17.33
N LEU A 197 17.54 7.07 -17.39
CA LEU A 197 17.00 7.75 -18.57
C LEU A 197 17.69 9.11 -18.80
N LYS A 198 18.05 9.80 -17.71
CA LYS A 198 18.84 11.03 -17.71
C LYS A 198 20.28 10.78 -18.19
N SER A 199 20.96 9.74 -17.66
CA SER A 199 22.33 9.41 -18.09
C SER A 199 22.41 9.02 -19.56
N MET A 200 21.33 8.48 -20.12
CA MET A 200 21.21 8.10 -21.53
C MET A 200 20.82 9.25 -22.48
N LYS A 201 20.60 10.47 -21.97
CA LYS A 201 20.13 11.64 -22.77
C LYS A 201 18.83 11.38 -23.56
N ILE A 202 17.99 10.46 -23.08
CA ILE A 202 16.69 10.12 -23.72
C ILE A 202 15.63 11.17 -23.35
N LEU A 203 15.71 11.70 -22.13
CA LEU A 203 14.93 12.86 -21.71
C LEU A 203 15.70 14.12 -22.13
N ASP A 204 15.10 14.93 -23.02
CA ASP A 204 15.58 16.29 -23.26
C ASP A 204 15.50 17.09 -21.95
N GLU A 205 16.44 18.00 -21.70
CA GLU A 205 16.46 18.88 -20.51
C GLU A 205 15.14 19.65 -20.29
N LYS A 206 14.32 19.77 -21.33
CA LYS A 206 13.04 20.48 -21.31
C LYS A 206 11.82 19.63 -20.97
N LEU A 207 11.87 18.31 -21.12
CA LEU A 207 10.71 17.46 -20.85
C LEU A 207 10.81 16.91 -19.44
N THR A 208 10.01 17.45 -18.53
CA THR A 208 10.01 16.97 -17.15
C THR A 208 9.51 15.53 -17.09
N PHE A 209 10.01 14.73 -16.14
CA PHE A 209 9.48 13.38 -15.90
C PHE A 209 7.97 13.41 -15.66
N GLU A 210 7.47 14.49 -15.07
CA GLU A 210 6.04 14.76 -14.88
C GLU A 210 5.29 14.94 -16.21
N GLU A 211 5.82 15.67 -17.18
CA GLU A 211 5.24 15.77 -18.53
C GLU A 211 5.27 14.43 -19.29
N TYR A 212 6.33 13.64 -19.14
CA TYR A 212 6.38 12.29 -19.70
C TYR A 212 5.32 11.37 -19.07
N VAL A 213 5.20 11.42 -17.74
CA VAL A 213 4.16 10.69 -16.98
C VAL A 213 2.77 11.18 -17.34
N ASN A 214 2.55 12.48 -17.53
CA ASN A 214 1.27 13.06 -17.91
C ASN A 214 0.87 12.69 -19.35
N ASN A 215 1.81 12.70 -20.29
CA ASN A 215 1.58 12.19 -21.64
C ASN A 215 1.30 10.67 -21.65
N MET A 216 1.89 9.93 -20.71
CA MET A 216 1.58 8.51 -20.48
C MET A 216 0.25 8.29 -19.73
N LEU A 217 -0.22 9.25 -18.93
CA LEU A 217 -1.53 9.20 -18.27
C LEU A 217 -2.68 9.37 -19.28
N LEU A 218 -2.49 10.15 -20.35
CA LEU A 218 -3.42 10.20 -21.49
C LEU A 218 -3.58 8.83 -22.17
N ILE A 219 -2.55 8.00 -22.13
CA ILE A 219 -2.58 6.62 -22.65
C ILE A 219 -3.36 5.68 -21.72
N LYS A 220 -3.38 5.95 -20.40
CA LYS A 220 -4.09 5.17 -19.38
C LYS A 220 -5.59 5.10 -19.64
N GLU A 221 -6.21 6.19 -20.07
CA GLU A 221 -7.65 6.27 -20.36
C GLU A 221 -8.11 5.30 -21.46
N ASN A 222 -7.18 4.83 -22.30
CA ASN A 222 -7.45 3.87 -23.38
C ASN A 222 -6.85 2.48 -23.17
N CYS A 223 -6.42 2.13 -21.94
CA CYS A 223 -5.89 0.81 -21.67
C CYS A 223 -6.99 -0.28 -21.78
N PRO A 224 -6.90 -1.23 -22.73
CA PRO A 224 -7.95 -2.23 -22.99
C PRO A 224 -8.23 -3.12 -21.77
N PHE A 225 -7.21 -3.34 -20.93
CA PHE A 225 -7.40 -4.08 -19.70
C PHE A 225 -8.25 -3.37 -18.65
N GLU A 226 -8.27 -2.03 -18.59
CA GLU A 226 -9.16 -1.32 -17.65
C GLU A 226 -10.63 -1.47 -18.07
N LYS A 227 -10.88 -1.41 -19.38
CA LYS A 227 -12.19 -1.73 -19.97
C LYS A 227 -12.59 -3.19 -19.69
N PHE A 228 -11.65 -4.12 -19.76
CA PHE A 228 -11.90 -5.53 -19.45
C PHE A 228 -12.15 -5.80 -17.95
N ASP A 229 -11.32 -5.22 -17.07
CA ASP A 229 -11.46 -5.36 -15.62
C ASP A 229 -12.78 -4.74 -15.14
N SER A 230 -13.11 -3.55 -15.64
CA SER A 230 -14.40 -2.89 -15.35
C SER A 230 -15.59 -3.69 -15.85
N LYS A 231 -15.52 -4.26 -17.06
CA LYS A 231 -16.55 -5.17 -17.58
C LYS A 231 -16.76 -6.36 -16.65
N LYS A 232 -15.69 -7.06 -16.25
CA LYS A 232 -15.78 -8.20 -15.31
C LYS A 232 -16.31 -7.82 -13.93
N LEU A 233 -15.95 -6.65 -13.41
CA LEU A 233 -16.42 -6.16 -12.11
C LEU A 233 -17.89 -5.72 -12.13
N ASN A 234 -18.42 -5.41 -13.31
CA ASN A 234 -19.82 -5.05 -13.52
C ASN A 234 -20.70 -6.27 -13.82
N GLU A 235 -20.12 -7.40 -14.22
CA GLU A 235 -20.83 -8.67 -14.42
C GLU A 235 -21.20 -9.33 -13.08
N ILE A 236 -22.44 -9.80 -12.98
CA ILE A 236 -22.91 -10.53 -11.80
C ILE A 236 -22.35 -11.95 -11.82
N PRO A 237 -21.62 -12.39 -10.78
CA PRO A 237 -21.07 -13.74 -10.75
C PRO A 237 -22.16 -14.82 -10.71
N GLN A 238 -22.00 -15.87 -11.52
CA GLN A 238 -22.91 -17.03 -11.58
C GLN A 238 -22.69 -18.07 -10.46
N SER A 239 -21.87 -17.78 -9.45
CA SER A 239 -21.59 -18.71 -8.36
C SER A 239 -21.74 -18.03 -7.00
N LYS A 240 -22.43 -18.71 -6.07
CA LYS A 240 -22.65 -18.23 -4.69
C LYS A 240 -21.33 -17.93 -3.96
N ASN A 241 -20.30 -18.74 -4.18
CA ASN A 241 -18.98 -18.53 -3.57
C ASN A 241 -18.30 -17.27 -4.13
N LYS A 242 -18.42 -17.03 -5.44
CA LYS A 242 -17.91 -15.80 -6.07
C LYS A 242 -18.67 -14.57 -5.59
N LEU A 243 -20.01 -14.65 -5.48
CA LEU A 243 -20.85 -13.58 -4.91
C LEU A 243 -20.49 -13.23 -3.46
N LYS A 244 -20.12 -14.22 -2.64
CA LYS A 244 -19.71 -13.98 -1.24
C LYS A 244 -18.50 -13.06 -1.12
N ILE A 245 -17.57 -13.13 -2.06
CA ILE A 245 -16.32 -12.36 -2.06
C ILE A 245 -16.30 -11.21 -3.09
N HIS A 246 -17.36 -11.07 -3.88
CA HIS A 246 -17.41 -10.08 -4.97
C HIS A 246 -17.34 -8.65 -4.42
N PRO A 247 -16.55 -7.73 -5.00
CA PRO A 247 -16.36 -6.37 -4.49
C PRO A 247 -17.58 -5.47 -4.67
N ASN A 248 -18.37 -5.65 -5.74
CA ASN A 248 -19.49 -4.76 -6.06
C ASN A 248 -20.85 -5.32 -5.69
N PHE A 249 -20.98 -6.64 -5.53
CA PHE A 249 -22.27 -7.31 -5.41
C PHE A 249 -22.29 -8.25 -4.21
N VAL A 250 -23.45 -8.40 -3.59
CA VAL A 250 -23.66 -9.32 -2.48
C VAL A 250 -25.13 -9.72 -2.38
N MET A 251 -25.39 -10.92 -1.86
CA MET A 251 -26.75 -11.36 -1.51
C MET A 251 -27.00 -11.16 -0.02
N GLU A 252 -28.23 -10.78 0.34
CA GLU A 252 -28.60 -10.54 1.74
C GLU A 252 -28.42 -11.79 2.61
N THR A 253 -28.67 -12.98 2.07
CA THR A 253 -28.49 -14.29 2.74
C THR A 253 -27.03 -14.60 3.10
N LEU A 254 -26.07 -14.00 2.39
CA LEU A 254 -24.64 -14.18 2.61
C LEU A 254 -24.03 -13.17 3.59
N LEU A 255 -24.78 -12.12 3.95
CA LEU A 255 -24.32 -11.11 4.88
C LEU A 255 -24.27 -11.66 6.31
N ASN A 256 -23.24 -11.26 7.04
CA ASN A 256 -23.20 -11.50 8.49
C ASN A 256 -24.36 -10.74 9.14
N LYS A 257 -24.94 -11.28 10.21
CA LYS A 257 -26.05 -10.70 10.99
C LYS A 257 -25.83 -9.24 11.42
N ARG A 258 -24.58 -8.77 11.48
CA ARG A 258 -24.22 -7.36 11.76
C ARG A 258 -24.29 -6.43 10.55
N PHE A 259 -24.48 -6.96 9.35
CA PHE A 259 -24.62 -6.17 8.13
C PHE A 259 -26.05 -6.22 7.65
N ILE A 260 -26.46 -5.15 6.99
CA ILE A 260 -27.77 -4.98 6.39
C ILE A 260 -27.63 -4.33 5.03
N VAL A 261 -28.66 -4.46 4.19
CA VAL A 261 -28.76 -3.69 2.96
C VAL A 261 -29.68 -2.50 3.19
N PHE A 262 -29.19 -1.30 2.91
CA PHE A 262 -29.95 -0.07 2.97
C PHE A 262 -29.44 0.96 1.93
N PRO A 263 -30.31 1.51 1.07
CA PRO A 263 -31.74 1.20 0.94
C PRO A 263 -31.98 -0.16 0.26
N LYS A 264 -33.07 -0.87 0.65
CA LYS A 264 -33.45 -2.16 0.05
C LYS A 264 -34.01 -2.09 -1.38
N ARG A 265 -34.34 -0.88 -1.87
CA ARG A 265 -35.03 -0.70 -3.15
C ARG A 265 -34.13 -0.91 -4.37
N GLN A 266 -32.81 -0.77 -4.23
CA GLN A 266 -31.87 -0.84 -5.35
C GLN A 266 -31.36 -2.27 -5.55
N ILE A 267 -32.17 -3.09 -6.22
CA ILE A 267 -31.79 -4.45 -6.63
C ILE A 267 -30.94 -4.35 -7.89
N ALA A 268 -29.73 -4.93 -7.85
CA ALA A 268 -28.82 -4.95 -9.00
C ALA A 268 -29.13 -6.09 -9.98
N GLY A 269 -29.75 -7.17 -9.49
CA GLY A 269 -30.13 -8.33 -10.27
C GLY A 269 -30.59 -9.47 -9.36
N TYR A 270 -30.72 -10.67 -9.93
CA TYR A 270 -31.16 -11.85 -9.21
C TYR A 270 -30.19 -13.02 -9.43
N PHE A 271 -29.97 -13.81 -8.38
CA PHE A 271 -29.23 -15.05 -8.46
C PHE A 271 -30.09 -16.18 -7.90
N LYS A 272 -30.56 -17.08 -8.78
CA LYS A 272 -31.46 -18.19 -8.41
C LYS A 272 -32.71 -17.73 -7.61
N GLY A 273 -33.28 -16.59 -8.01
CA GLY A 273 -34.44 -15.98 -7.34
C GLY A 273 -34.12 -15.12 -6.12
N GLU A 274 -32.90 -15.15 -5.57
CA GLU A 274 -32.49 -14.25 -4.48
C GLU A 274 -32.06 -12.88 -5.05
N PRO A 275 -32.48 -11.74 -4.46
CA PRO A 275 -32.06 -10.42 -4.89
C PRO A 275 -30.58 -10.18 -4.56
N ILE A 276 -29.87 -9.63 -5.53
CA ILE A 276 -28.48 -9.17 -5.39
C ILE A 276 -28.48 -7.67 -5.22
N TYR A 277 -27.70 -7.19 -4.26
CA TYR A 277 -27.56 -5.78 -3.96
C TYR A 277 -26.12 -5.33 -4.21
N GLN A 278 -25.95 -4.03 -4.46
CA GLN A 278 -24.63 -3.44 -4.54
C GLN A 278 -24.00 -3.34 -3.14
N ARG A 279 -22.71 -3.66 -3.01
CA ARG A 279 -22.00 -3.59 -1.72
C ARG A 279 -21.96 -2.19 -1.12
N LYS A 280 -22.01 -1.14 -1.95
CA LYS A 280 -22.13 0.25 -1.47
C LYS A 280 -23.37 0.49 -0.60
N ASN A 281 -24.42 -0.30 -0.81
CA ASN A 281 -25.67 -0.28 -0.04
C ASN A 281 -25.61 -1.19 1.19
N VAL A 282 -24.52 -1.93 1.40
CA VAL A 282 -24.34 -2.71 2.62
C VAL A 282 -23.86 -1.79 3.72
N LYS A 283 -24.63 -1.70 4.79
CA LYS A 283 -24.29 -0.92 5.98
C LYS A 283 -23.99 -1.87 7.13
N GLN A 284 -22.94 -1.57 7.87
CA GLN A 284 -22.62 -2.27 9.11
C GLN A 284 -23.44 -1.66 10.25
N LEU A 285 -23.98 -2.54 11.09
CA LEU A 285 -24.59 -2.18 12.36
C LEU A 285 -23.56 -2.29 13.48
N TYR A 286 -23.69 -1.42 14.47
CA TYR A 286 -22.70 -1.27 15.53
C TYR A 286 -23.35 -1.44 16.90
N THR A 287 -22.60 -2.00 17.86
CA THR A 287 -22.99 -1.96 19.28
C THR A 287 -22.66 -0.60 19.89
N ILE A 288 -23.25 -0.28 21.04
CA ILE A 288 -22.96 0.96 21.80
C ILE A 288 -21.45 1.12 22.03
N ASN A 289 -20.77 0.05 22.43
CA ASN A 289 -19.33 0.08 22.68
C ASN A 289 -18.52 0.33 21.40
N GLN A 290 -18.97 -0.17 20.24
CA GLN A 290 -18.31 0.11 18.96
C GLN A 290 -18.54 1.55 18.54
N LEU A 291 -19.76 2.08 18.69
CA LEU A 291 -20.08 3.48 18.42
C LEU A 291 -19.26 4.43 19.28
N LYS A 292 -19.16 4.14 20.58
CA LYS A 292 -18.30 4.90 21.50
C LYS A 292 -16.85 4.92 21.02
N LYS A 293 -16.30 3.78 20.56
CA LYS A 293 -14.94 3.77 19.99
C LYS A 293 -14.80 4.57 18.70
N MET A 294 -15.88 4.72 17.93
CA MET A 294 -15.93 5.53 16.72
C MET A 294 -16.26 7.00 17.01
N GLY A 295 -16.31 7.44 18.27
CA GLY A 295 -16.65 8.82 18.61
C GLY A 295 -18.11 9.18 18.33
N LYS A 296 -19.03 8.20 18.41
CA LYS A 296 -20.46 8.35 18.13
C LYS A 296 -21.33 7.90 19.30
N ILE A 297 -22.48 8.56 19.46
CA ILE A 297 -23.55 8.22 20.41
C ILE A 297 -24.87 8.03 19.66
N ILE A 298 -25.83 7.38 20.30
CA ILE A 298 -27.17 7.19 19.74
C ILE A 298 -27.94 8.50 19.91
N LYS A 299 -28.61 8.95 18.84
CA LYS A 299 -29.48 10.12 18.88
C LYS A 299 -30.58 9.93 19.90
N ASN A 300 -30.91 10.98 20.64
CA ASN A 300 -31.95 10.92 21.68
C ASN A 300 -33.34 10.50 21.15
N SER A 301 -33.64 10.80 19.88
CA SER A 301 -34.90 10.43 19.21
C SER A 301 -34.96 8.96 18.76
N GLU A 302 -33.83 8.27 18.61
CA GLU A 302 -33.74 6.95 17.98
C GLU A 302 -33.13 5.90 18.93
N LYS A 303 -33.61 5.85 20.18
CA LYS A 303 -33.12 4.93 21.21
C LYS A 303 -33.42 3.45 20.91
N HIS A 304 -34.34 3.15 20.00
CA HIS A 304 -34.69 1.79 19.67
C HIS A 304 -33.63 1.14 18.76
N PRO A 305 -33.12 -0.06 19.12
CA PRO A 305 -32.11 -0.75 18.33
C PRO A 305 -32.70 -1.20 16.99
N TYR A 306 -31.94 -1.03 15.91
CA TYR A 306 -32.33 -1.53 14.58
C TYR A 306 -32.46 -3.06 14.55
N ARG A 307 -31.57 -3.76 15.26
CA ARG A 307 -31.57 -5.23 15.33
C ARG A 307 -31.13 -5.70 16.70
N ILE A 308 -31.79 -6.74 17.19
CA ILE A 308 -31.44 -7.40 18.45
C ILE A 308 -30.98 -8.81 18.12
N LEU A 309 -29.78 -9.18 18.53
CA LEU A 309 -29.25 -10.53 18.37
C LEU A 309 -29.17 -11.21 19.74
N PRO A 310 -29.44 -12.52 19.84
CA PRO A 310 -29.09 -13.28 21.03
C PRO A 310 -27.55 -13.25 21.19
N ALA A 311 -27.05 -13.08 22.41
CA ALA A 311 -25.63 -13.31 22.68
C ALA A 311 -25.26 -14.77 22.39
N LYS A 312 -23.95 -15.04 22.36
CA LYS A 312 -23.46 -16.41 22.24
C LYS A 312 -24.05 -17.27 23.36
N GLU A 313 -24.35 -18.51 23.00
CA GLU A 313 -24.91 -19.56 23.86
C GLU A 313 -24.25 -19.50 25.25
N ASN A 314 -25.08 -19.29 26.29
CA ASN A 314 -24.78 -19.32 27.74
C ASN A 314 -24.79 -17.99 28.52
N SER A 315 -24.85 -16.80 27.91
CA SER A 315 -24.91 -15.55 28.72
C SER A 315 -26.33 -14.98 28.93
N GLY A 316 -27.31 -15.38 28.13
CA GLY A 316 -28.68 -14.82 28.18
C GLY A 316 -28.77 -13.33 27.77
N GLU A 317 -27.64 -12.65 27.57
CA GLU A 317 -27.60 -11.23 27.22
C GLU A 317 -28.06 -11.00 25.78
N LYS A 318 -28.74 -9.88 25.54
CA LYS A 318 -29.14 -9.46 24.19
C LYS A 318 -28.12 -8.46 23.66
N VAL A 319 -27.66 -8.66 22.43
CA VAL A 319 -26.76 -7.73 21.73
C VAL A 319 -27.59 -6.77 20.89
N PHE A 320 -27.63 -5.52 21.33
CA PHE A 320 -28.30 -4.43 20.62
C PHE A 320 -27.40 -3.84 19.54
N LEU A 321 -27.94 -3.71 18.33
CA LEU A 321 -27.26 -3.19 17.16
C LEU A 321 -28.00 -1.98 16.60
N TYR A 322 -27.24 -0.93 16.29
CA TYR A 322 -27.73 0.36 15.81
C TYR A 322 -27.19 0.64 14.42
N ALA A 323 -27.99 1.30 13.60
CA ALA A 323 -27.63 1.66 12.23
C ALA A 323 -26.91 3.02 12.15
N PRO A 324 -26.13 3.28 11.08
CA PRO A 324 -25.33 4.50 10.96
C PRO A 324 -26.10 5.82 10.96
N TRP A 325 -27.40 5.81 10.66
CA TRP A 325 -28.24 7.03 10.67
C TRP A 325 -28.85 7.32 12.05
N GLN A 326 -28.88 6.33 12.96
CA GLN A 326 -29.41 6.47 14.32
C GLN A 326 -28.41 7.13 15.28
N VAL A 327 -27.24 7.50 14.78
CA VAL A 327 -26.12 7.94 15.59
C VAL A 327 -25.71 9.36 15.21
N GLU A 328 -25.14 10.05 16.18
CA GLU A 328 -24.56 11.38 16.05
C GLU A 328 -23.16 11.39 16.66
N ASP A 329 -22.39 12.41 16.30
CA ASP A 329 -21.03 12.56 16.82
C ASP A 329 -21.06 12.95 18.29
N ILE A 330 -20.19 12.33 19.08
CA ILE A 330 -19.98 12.73 20.47
C ILE A 330 -19.45 14.16 20.47
N ARG A 331 -20.06 15.02 21.26
CA ARG A 331 -19.56 16.37 21.54
C ARG A 331 -19.46 16.54 23.05
N ILE A 332 -18.24 16.70 23.54
CA ILE A 332 -17.98 16.99 24.96
C ILE A 332 -17.78 18.50 25.08
N SER A 333 -18.65 19.16 25.84
CA SER A 333 -18.73 20.61 25.96
C SER A 333 -17.46 21.24 26.53
N SER A 334 -16.98 20.75 27.67
CA SER A 334 -15.79 21.29 28.32
C SER A 334 -14.94 20.25 29.04
N LEU A 335 -13.65 20.54 29.17
CA LEU A 335 -12.71 19.72 29.94
C LEU A 335 -13.09 19.69 31.42
N ASN A 336 -13.50 20.83 31.97
CA ASN A 336 -13.77 20.96 33.39
C ASN A 336 -15.00 20.13 33.79
N GLU A 337 -16.04 20.10 32.96
CA GLU A 337 -17.19 19.20 33.16
C GLU A 337 -16.78 17.74 33.04
N LEU A 338 -15.94 17.38 32.06
CA LEU A 338 -15.43 16.03 31.91
C LEU A 338 -14.65 15.57 33.15
N ILE A 339 -13.76 16.43 33.69
CA ILE A 339 -13.00 16.15 34.91
C ILE A 339 -13.94 15.95 36.11
N LYS A 340 -14.95 16.82 36.29
CA LYS A 340 -15.94 16.70 37.37
C LYS A 340 -16.72 15.39 37.27
N GLN A 341 -17.28 15.11 36.08
CA GLN A 341 -18.04 13.88 35.81
C GLN A 341 -17.20 12.62 36.09
N LYS A 342 -15.91 12.63 35.73
CA LYS A 342 -15.01 11.50 35.96
C LYS A 342 -14.71 11.29 37.44
N LYS A 343 -14.51 12.38 38.20
CA LYS A 343 -14.35 12.33 39.66
C LYS A 343 -15.60 11.78 40.36
N GLU A 344 -16.78 12.24 39.98
CA GLU A 344 -18.06 11.78 40.56
C GLU A 344 -18.30 10.29 40.29
N ASN A 345 -18.01 9.83 39.08
CA ASN A 345 -18.16 8.42 38.69
C ASN A 345 -17.00 7.52 39.16
N LYS A 346 -16.07 8.01 39.99
CA LYS A 346 -14.87 7.29 40.44
C LYS A 346 -14.04 6.71 39.29
N HIS A 347 -14.05 7.37 38.13
CA HIS A 347 -13.24 7.00 36.97
C HIS A 347 -12.04 7.93 36.87
N LYS A 348 -10.83 7.37 36.88
CA LYS A 348 -9.59 8.16 36.81
C LYS A 348 -9.32 8.75 35.42
N TYR A 349 -9.74 8.05 34.36
CA TYR A 349 -9.30 8.34 32.99
C TYR A 349 -10.46 8.73 32.06
N ALA A 350 -10.17 9.62 31.11
CA ALA A 350 -11.02 9.88 29.96
C ALA A 350 -10.77 8.87 28.84
N ASP A 351 -11.75 8.68 27.96
CA ASP A 351 -11.62 7.76 26.82
C ASP A 351 -11.16 8.55 25.59
N TYR A 352 -10.14 8.10 24.87
CA TYR A 352 -9.69 8.72 23.62
C TYR A 352 -9.50 7.67 22.52
N PHE A 353 -10.60 7.31 21.85
CA PHE A 353 -10.60 6.34 20.75
C PHE A 353 -10.80 7.00 19.38
N HIS A 354 -11.26 8.25 19.38
CA HIS A 354 -11.62 9.04 18.22
C HIS A 354 -11.49 10.54 18.55
N GLU A 355 -11.26 11.39 17.55
CA GLU A 355 -11.07 12.84 17.70
C GLU A 355 -12.27 13.52 18.41
N ASN A 356 -13.50 13.07 18.12
CA ASN A 356 -14.73 13.49 18.80
C ASN A 356 -14.75 13.30 20.33
N HIS A 357 -13.81 12.56 20.90
CA HIS A 357 -13.67 12.46 22.36
C HIS A 357 -12.88 13.61 22.98
N ILE A 358 -12.24 14.44 22.17
CA ILE A 358 -11.56 15.63 22.65
C ILE A 358 -12.63 16.67 22.99
N PRO A 359 -12.65 17.21 24.22
CA PRO A 359 -13.53 18.32 24.56
C PRO A 359 -13.30 19.52 23.64
N VAL A 360 -14.37 20.27 23.33
CA VAL A 360 -14.31 21.39 22.37
C VAL A 360 -13.29 22.46 22.77
N ASP A 361 -13.14 22.69 24.07
CA ASP A 361 -12.21 23.66 24.64
C ASP A 361 -10.79 23.11 24.85
N SER A 362 -10.47 21.94 24.31
CA SER A 362 -9.26 21.18 24.64
C SER A 362 -8.50 20.66 23.44
N PHE A 363 -7.23 20.33 23.66
CA PHE A 363 -6.40 19.60 22.71
C PHE A 363 -5.78 18.37 23.39
N TYR A 364 -5.40 17.40 22.56
CA TYR A 364 -4.71 16.20 22.98
C TYR A 364 -3.19 16.36 22.86
N SER A 365 -2.45 15.96 23.89
CA SER A 365 -1.00 15.81 23.84
C SER A 365 -0.63 14.36 24.10
N SER A 366 0.04 13.71 23.15
CA SER A 366 0.49 12.31 23.24
C SER A 366 1.80 12.14 23.99
N ASP A 367 2.45 13.23 24.40
CA ASP A 367 3.79 13.14 24.96
C ASP A 367 3.79 12.52 26.37
N PRO A 368 4.70 11.56 26.68
CA PRO A 368 4.77 10.94 28.00
C PRO A 368 4.96 11.93 29.15
N LEU A 369 5.69 13.02 28.92
CA LEU A 369 5.97 14.03 29.93
C LEU A 369 4.85 15.07 30.09
N SER A 370 3.81 15.02 29.24
CA SER A 370 2.72 16.00 29.24
C SER A 370 2.06 16.11 30.60
N PHE A 371 1.84 14.97 31.27
CA PHE A 371 1.13 14.94 32.54
C PHE A 371 1.92 15.63 33.65
N ASP A 372 3.23 15.41 33.69
CA ASP A 372 4.11 16.01 34.69
C ASP A 372 4.26 17.52 34.46
N VAL A 373 4.39 17.95 33.21
CA VAL A 373 4.39 19.38 32.85
C VAL A 373 3.09 20.06 33.28
N CYS A 374 1.93 19.44 33.01
CA CYS A 374 0.64 19.97 33.45
C CYS A 374 0.54 20.09 34.98
N LYS A 375 1.07 19.12 35.73
CA LYS A 375 1.12 19.19 37.20
C LYS A 375 2.01 20.33 37.70
N MET A 376 3.19 20.50 37.12
CA MET A 376 4.12 21.58 37.47
C MET A 376 3.49 22.96 37.24
N LEU A 377 2.77 23.11 36.12
CA LEU A 377 2.05 24.33 35.77
C LEU A 377 0.69 24.48 36.46
N ARG A 378 0.25 23.48 37.23
CA ARG A 378 -1.07 23.42 37.89
C ARG A 378 -2.24 23.62 36.91
N LEU A 379 -2.11 23.11 35.69
CA LEU A 379 -3.16 23.19 34.67
C LEU A 379 -4.23 22.12 34.91
N PRO A 380 -5.51 22.40 34.59
CA PRO A 380 -6.55 21.37 34.56
C PRO A 380 -6.21 20.35 33.48
N VAL A 381 -6.10 19.09 33.87
CA VAL A 381 -5.65 18.00 33.01
C VAL A 381 -6.37 16.70 33.36
N ILE A 382 -6.61 15.86 32.35
CA ILE A 382 -7.05 14.48 32.53
C ILE A 382 -6.23 13.54 31.66
N GLU A 383 -5.78 12.43 32.25
CA GLU A 383 -5.13 11.33 31.54
C GLU A 383 -6.14 10.57 30.68
N VAL A 384 -5.73 10.12 29.50
CA VAL A 384 -6.64 9.48 28.53
C VAL A 384 -6.24 8.04 28.21
N VAL A 385 -7.25 7.19 28.04
CA VAL A 385 -7.10 5.80 27.56
C VAL A 385 -7.20 5.80 26.04
N THR A 386 -6.11 5.46 25.36
CA THR A 386 -6.06 5.41 23.89
C THR A 386 -6.51 4.06 23.34
N ARG A 387 -6.19 2.97 24.06
CA ARG A 387 -6.45 1.60 23.63
C ARG A 387 -6.46 0.64 24.80
N PHE A 388 -6.78 -0.62 24.51
CA PHE A 388 -6.71 -1.70 25.49
C PHE A 388 -5.78 -2.79 24.98
N PHE A 389 -4.87 -3.24 25.82
CA PHE A 389 -4.04 -4.41 25.58
C PHE A 389 -4.41 -5.50 26.58
N ARG A 390 -4.90 -6.65 26.06
CA ARG A 390 -5.34 -7.79 26.90
C ARG A 390 -6.30 -7.41 28.04
N LYS A 391 -7.26 -6.52 27.75
CA LYS A 391 -8.24 -5.93 28.72
C LYS A 391 -7.66 -4.89 29.69
N THR A 392 -6.36 -4.62 29.66
CA THR A 392 -5.74 -3.54 30.44
C THR A 392 -5.81 -2.24 29.63
N PRO A 393 -6.30 -1.12 30.21
CA PRO A 393 -6.27 0.18 29.55
C PRO A 393 -4.84 0.67 29.41
N ILE A 394 -4.47 1.10 28.21
CA ILE A 394 -3.22 1.82 27.96
C ILE A 394 -3.54 3.31 28.06
N VAL A 395 -2.92 3.96 29.05
CA VAL A 395 -3.04 5.39 29.31
C VAL A 395 -1.90 6.08 28.61
N GLU A 396 -2.21 6.89 27.60
CA GLU A 396 -1.23 7.56 26.74
C GLU A 396 -1.72 8.97 26.43
N GLY A 397 -1.01 9.95 26.99
CA GLY A 397 -1.30 11.36 26.78
C GLY A 397 -2.40 11.92 27.67
N VAL A 398 -2.75 13.18 27.39
CA VAL A 398 -3.63 13.99 28.24
C VAL A 398 -4.50 14.94 27.41
N PHE A 399 -5.65 15.34 27.95
CA PHE A 399 -6.41 16.50 27.47
C PHE A 399 -6.10 17.73 28.32
N ILE A 400 -5.91 18.86 27.63
CA ILE A 400 -5.52 20.15 28.20
C ILE A 400 -6.35 21.24 27.52
N GLU A 401 -6.76 22.28 28.25
CA GLU A 401 -7.48 23.41 27.67
C GLU A 401 -6.66 24.13 26.59
N ILE A 402 -7.29 24.45 25.46
CA ILE A 402 -6.69 25.14 24.30
C ILE A 402 -6.04 26.46 24.68
N LYS A 403 -6.63 27.22 25.62
CA LYS A 403 -6.08 28.51 26.06
C LYS A 403 -4.68 28.42 26.67
N ASN A 404 -4.29 27.24 27.17
CA ASN A 404 -2.98 27.00 27.77
C ASN A 404 -1.98 26.38 26.79
N ARG A 405 -2.34 26.22 25.52
CA ARG A 405 -1.56 25.46 24.54
C ARG A 405 -0.14 26.00 24.36
N GLU A 406 0.00 27.31 24.19
CA GLU A 406 1.30 27.95 23.93
C GLU A 406 2.25 27.81 25.13
N ILE A 407 1.75 28.13 26.32
CA ILE A 407 2.50 28.00 27.58
C ILE A 407 2.90 26.54 27.78
N PHE A 408 1.96 25.60 27.62
CA PHE A 408 2.22 24.19 27.74
C PHE A 408 3.31 23.70 26.76
N GLN A 409 3.23 24.09 25.48
CA GLN A 409 4.19 23.67 24.46
C GLN A 409 5.60 24.20 24.74
N LEU A 410 5.73 25.47 25.15
CA LEU A 410 7.01 26.07 25.51
C LEU A 410 7.64 25.33 26.70
N PHE A 411 6.86 25.10 27.76
CA PHE A 411 7.33 24.37 28.95
C PHE A 411 7.66 22.91 28.64
N LEU A 412 6.85 22.23 27.84
CA LEU A 412 7.11 20.85 27.44
C LEU A 412 8.43 20.74 26.67
N MET A 413 8.71 21.68 25.75
CA MET A 413 9.96 21.71 25.00
C MET A 413 11.17 21.90 25.92
N ASN A 414 11.11 22.88 26.83
CA ASN A 414 12.18 23.12 27.80
C ASN A 414 12.36 21.97 28.78
N TYR A 415 11.27 21.37 29.24
CA TYR A 415 11.31 20.24 30.16
C TYR A 415 11.93 18.99 29.51
N LYS A 416 11.54 18.68 28.27
CA LYS A 416 12.19 17.63 27.47
C LYS A 416 13.69 17.85 27.33
N TYR A 417 14.08 19.09 27.04
CA TYR A 417 15.49 19.44 26.93
C TYR A 417 16.22 19.23 28.27
N SER A 418 15.63 19.64 29.40
CA SER A 418 16.18 19.40 30.73
C SER A 418 16.36 17.90 31.01
N VAL A 419 15.31 17.09 30.80
CA VAL A 419 15.37 15.63 31.01
C VAL A 419 16.47 15.00 30.14
N TYR A 420 16.59 15.44 28.89
CA TYR A 420 17.65 14.97 27.99
C TYR A 420 19.05 15.31 28.51
N ILE A 421 19.27 16.54 29.01
CA ILE A 421 20.56 16.96 29.57
C ILE A 421 20.87 16.16 30.84
N ASP A 422 19.88 15.92 31.69
CA ASP A 422 20.04 15.13 32.91
C ASP A 422 20.43 13.69 32.60
N GLU A 423 19.73 13.03 31.66
CA GLU A 423 20.06 11.68 31.19
C GLU A 423 21.47 11.60 30.60
N LYS A 424 21.87 12.60 29.80
CA LYS A 424 23.22 12.68 29.24
C LYS A 424 24.29 12.86 30.31
N THR A 425 24.01 13.69 31.31
CA THR A 425 24.91 13.94 32.42
C THR A 425 25.08 12.67 33.26
N GLU A 426 23.99 11.97 33.58
CA GLU A 426 24.04 10.69 34.30
C GLU A 426 24.84 9.61 33.54
N MET A 427 24.69 9.55 32.21
CA MET A 427 25.48 8.65 31.36
C MET A 427 26.97 9.01 31.34
N LEU A 428 27.31 10.30 31.31
CA LEU A 428 28.68 10.76 31.40
C LEU A 428 29.30 10.43 32.76
N GLU A 429 28.58 10.65 33.86
CA GLU A 429 29.01 10.30 35.21
C GLU A 429 29.28 8.81 35.37
N LYS A 430 28.38 7.95 34.85
CA LYS A 430 28.58 6.49 34.81
C LYS A 430 29.83 6.12 34.01
N THR A 431 30.05 6.76 32.88
CA THR A 431 31.22 6.52 32.02
C THR A 431 32.51 6.93 32.73
N ILE A 432 32.55 8.13 33.33
CA ILE A 432 33.70 8.62 34.12
C ILE A 432 33.99 7.68 35.30
N SER A 433 32.95 7.23 36.01
CA SER A 433 33.10 6.27 37.11
C SER A 433 33.73 4.95 36.66
N LEU A 434 33.37 4.45 35.47
CA LEU A 434 33.98 3.27 34.87
C LEU A 434 35.46 3.51 34.49
N TRP A 435 35.77 4.65 33.86
CA TRP A 435 37.15 5.02 33.54
C TRP A 435 38.04 5.14 34.77
N LEU A 436 37.53 5.75 35.84
CA LEU A 436 38.26 5.83 37.11
C LEU A 436 38.53 4.45 37.71
N LYS A 437 37.59 3.49 37.59
CA LYS A 437 37.82 2.09 38.00
C LYS A 437 38.89 1.41 37.15
N VAL A 438 38.90 1.64 35.83
CA VAL A 438 39.94 1.13 34.92
C VAL A 438 41.30 1.69 35.30
N ILE A 439 41.43 3.02 35.44
CA ILE A 439 42.67 3.69 35.85
C ILE A 439 43.18 3.12 37.18
N LYS A 440 42.31 2.93 38.18
CA LYS A 440 42.68 2.31 39.47
C LYS A 440 43.22 0.89 39.30
N LYS A 441 42.58 0.06 38.47
CA LYS A 441 43.05 -1.30 38.16
C LYS A 441 44.38 -1.30 37.43
N THR A 442 44.55 -0.45 36.43
CA THR A 442 45.80 -0.31 35.68
C THR A 442 46.94 0.14 36.59
N LYS A 443 46.72 1.16 37.45
CA LYS A 443 47.70 1.59 38.46
C LYS A 443 48.09 0.46 39.41
N LYS A 444 47.12 -0.33 39.88
CA LYS A 444 47.39 -1.51 40.72
C LYS A 444 48.21 -2.57 39.97
N TYR A 445 47.90 -2.81 38.70
CA TYR A 445 48.64 -3.75 37.85
C TYR A 445 50.08 -3.30 37.62
N ILE A 446 50.30 -2.02 37.27
CA ILE A 446 51.64 -1.43 37.14
C ILE A 446 52.43 -1.61 38.43
N LYS A 447 51.82 -1.31 39.59
CA LYS A 447 52.46 -1.50 40.89
C LYS A 447 52.87 -2.95 41.15
N ILE A 448 51.97 -3.92 40.90
CA ILE A 448 52.27 -5.35 41.03
C ILE A 448 53.40 -5.77 40.09
N ARG A 449 53.40 -5.26 38.85
CA ARG A 449 54.44 -5.55 37.86
C ARG A 449 55.81 -5.04 38.32
N GLN A 450 55.87 -3.84 38.88
CA GLN A 450 57.08 -3.28 39.49
C GLN A 450 57.55 -4.11 40.70
N GLU A 451 56.64 -4.55 41.57
CA GLU A 451 56.96 -5.40 42.74
C GLU A 451 57.53 -6.78 42.36
N ILE A 452 57.16 -7.33 41.20
CA ILE A 452 57.63 -8.64 40.70
C ILE A 452 58.99 -8.52 39.99
N GLY A 453 59.52 -7.30 39.78
CA GLY A 453 60.83 -7.09 39.13
C GLY A 453 60.79 -7.09 37.60
N PHE A 454 59.62 -6.86 37.00
CA PHE A 454 59.54 -6.55 35.57
C PHE A 454 59.88 -5.06 35.37
N ASP A 455 61.15 -4.77 35.05
CA ASP A 455 61.59 -3.41 34.73
C ASP A 455 60.92 -2.88 33.45
N GLU A 456 60.58 -1.58 33.46
CA GLU A 456 59.87 -0.90 32.37
C GLU A 456 60.69 -0.81 31.07
N SER A 457 61.99 -1.12 31.12
CA SER A 457 62.95 -1.03 30.02
C SER A 457 62.75 -2.06 28.89
N GLU A 458 61.98 -3.14 29.10
CA GLU A 458 61.72 -4.13 28.04
C GLU A 458 60.48 -3.84 27.17
N THR A 459 59.64 -2.86 27.52
CA THR A 459 58.35 -2.64 26.83
C THR A 459 58.24 -1.42 25.92
N GLU A 460 59.26 -0.57 25.79
CA GLU A 460 59.25 0.52 24.80
C GLU A 460 59.42 0.03 23.34
N GLY A 461 59.58 -1.29 23.13
CA GLY A 461 59.97 -1.84 21.83
C GLY A 461 58.87 -2.15 20.81
N ASN A 462 57.58 -2.26 21.15
CA ASN A 462 56.59 -2.80 20.18
C ASN A 462 55.12 -2.42 20.43
N PHE A 463 54.79 -1.13 20.45
CA PHE A 463 53.41 -0.70 20.18
C PHE A 463 53.43 0.58 19.33
N ILE A 464 53.53 0.39 18.01
CA ILE A 464 53.07 1.34 16.97
C ILE A 464 51.64 0.96 16.61
#